data_AF-A0A2U1TU83-F1
#
_entry.id   AF-A0A2U1TU83-F1
#
_cell.length_a   1.000
_cell.length_b   1.000
_cell.length_c   1.000
_cell.angle_alpha   90.00
_cell.angle_beta   90.00
_cell.angle_gamma   90.00
#
_symmetry.space_group_name_H-M   'P 1'
#
loop_
_entity.id
_entity.type
_entity.pdbx_description
1 polymer ?
#
loop_
_entity_poly.entity_id
_entity_poly.type
_entity_poly.pdbx_seq_one_letter_code
_entity_poly.pdbx_strand_id
1 'polypeptide(L)'
;MVNPIAPHVVSGKLLSPEKTPIEALTALRTYFDELAKHQEFIAMAWGKHYDTCIDSEWIRDPINARMRSAMCQVTVMVTLVEDELQAIERQINTEKPTSREVRHV
;
A
#
# COMPACT_ATOMS: atom_id res chain seq x y z
N MET A 1 6.72 39.47 -9.01
CA MET A 1 6.46 39.04 -7.62
C MET A 1 5.99 37.60 -7.66
N VAL A 2 6.76 36.69 -7.04
CA VAL A 2 6.43 35.38 -6.43
C VAL A 2 5.46 34.46 -7.22
N ASN A 3 5.89 33.29 -7.72
CA ASN A 3 6.14 32.15 -6.82
C ASN A 3 7.24 31.18 -7.31
N PRO A 4 8.32 30.98 -6.53
CA PRO A 4 9.37 30.01 -6.78
C PRO A 4 9.09 28.72 -5.99
N ILE A 5 8.25 27.83 -6.52
CA ILE A 5 8.12 26.48 -5.97
C ILE A 5 8.09 25.46 -7.11
N ALA A 6 9.27 25.17 -7.63
CA ALA A 6 9.67 23.80 -7.91
C ALA A 6 11.01 23.65 -7.17
N PRO A 7 11.29 22.58 -6.40
CA PRO A 7 11.08 21.19 -6.81
C PRO A 7 10.85 20.22 -5.62
N HIS A 8 9.62 19.78 -5.35
CA HIS A 8 9.42 18.60 -4.51
C HIS A 8 8.83 17.48 -5.36
N VAL A 9 9.75 16.85 -6.09
CA VAL A 9 9.63 15.53 -6.69
C VAL A 9 9.38 14.53 -5.54
N VAL A 10 8.13 14.43 -5.10
CA VAL A 10 7.65 13.27 -4.36
C VAL A 10 7.18 12.29 -5.43
N SER A 11 8.11 11.48 -5.97
CA SER A 11 7.88 10.33 -6.85
C SER A 11 6.55 10.35 -7.63
N GLY A 12 6.37 11.35 -8.50
CA GLY A 12 5.10 11.67 -9.15
C GLY A 12 4.74 10.78 -10.35
N LYS A 13 4.99 9.46 -10.26
CA LYS A 13 4.65 8.51 -11.33
C LYS A 13 3.63 7.44 -10.94
N LEU A 14 3.07 7.48 -9.74
CA LEU A 14 2.00 6.53 -9.39
C LEU A 14 0.63 6.96 -9.93
N LEU A 15 0.37 8.26 -10.08
CA LEU A 15 -0.93 8.78 -10.49
C LEU A 15 -0.75 9.76 -11.64
N SER A 16 -1.36 9.47 -12.80
CA SER A 16 -1.42 10.44 -13.90
C SER A 16 -2.25 11.65 -13.44
N PRO A 17 -1.81 12.88 -13.70
CA PRO A 17 -2.58 14.09 -13.37
C PRO A 17 -3.94 14.15 -14.09
N GLU A 18 -4.16 13.29 -15.09
CA GLU A 18 -5.40 13.20 -15.86
C GLU A 18 -6.48 12.33 -15.17
N LYS A 19 -6.11 11.55 -14.15
CA LYS A 19 -7.04 10.64 -13.47
C LYS A 19 -7.89 11.37 -12.44
N THR A 20 -9.17 11.04 -12.40
CA THR A 20 -10.05 11.43 -11.30
C THR A 20 -9.61 10.79 -9.98
N PRO A 21 -9.94 11.36 -8.81
CA PRO A 21 -9.59 10.78 -7.51
C PRO A 21 -10.04 9.31 -7.36
N ILE A 22 -11.18 8.93 -7.94
CA ILE A 22 -11.70 7.56 -7.90
C ILE A 22 -10.86 6.61 -8.77
N GLU A 23 -10.45 7.05 -9.96
CA GLU A 23 -9.58 6.25 -10.84
C GLU A 23 -8.16 6.10 -10.26
N ALA A 24 -7.67 7.15 -9.60
CA ALA A 24 -6.42 7.12 -8.86
C ALA A 24 -6.48 6.10 -7.71
N LEU A 25 -7.55 6.14 -6.92
CA LEU A 25 -7.77 5.20 -5.81
C LEU A 25 -7.89 3.75 -6.29
N THR A 26 -8.65 3.53 -7.37
CA THR A 26 -8.77 2.20 -8.00
C THR A 26 -7.41 1.67 -8.45
N ALA A 27 -6.58 2.53 -9.07
CA ALA A 27 -5.26 2.14 -9.52
C ALA A 27 -4.32 1.80 -8.34
N LEU A 28 -4.38 2.57 -7.25
CA LEU A 28 -3.62 2.28 -6.03
C LEU A 28 -4.07 0.96 -5.40
N ARG A 29 -5.39 0.71 -5.33
CA ARG A 29 -5.96 -0.53 -4.81
C ARG A 29 -5.42 -1.74 -5.56
N THR A 30 -5.53 -1.74 -6.89
CA THR A 30 -5.00 -2.83 -7.73
C THR A 30 -3.51 -3.06 -7.52
N TYR A 31 -2.72 -1.98 -7.46
CA TYR A 31 -1.27 -2.08 -7.25
C TYR A 31 -0.92 -2.69 -5.89
N PHE A 32 -1.56 -2.24 -4.81
CA PHE A 32 -1.28 -2.73 -3.47
C PHE A 32 -1.84 -4.15 -3.24
N ASP A 33 -2.95 -4.51 -3.88
CA ASP A 33 -3.47 -5.89 -3.88
C ASP A 33 -2.48 -6.86 -4.55
N GLU A 34 -1.89 -6.47 -5.68
CA GLU A 34 -0.85 -7.26 -6.35
C GLU A 34 0.43 -7.35 -5.50
N LEU A 35 0.85 -6.24 -4.90
CA LEU A 35 2.00 -6.21 -4.00
C LEU A 35 1.77 -7.13 -2.80
N ALA A 36 0.60 -7.09 -2.17
CA ALA A 36 0.25 -7.94 -1.03
C ALA A 36 0.35 -9.43 -1.38
N LYS A 37 -0.19 -9.85 -2.54
CA LYS A 37 -0.08 -11.24 -3.03
C LYS A 37 1.38 -11.66 -3.22
N HIS A 38 2.22 -10.79 -3.78
CA HIS A 38 3.64 -11.08 -3.94
C HIS A 38 4.35 -11.24 -2.59
N GLN A 39 4.02 -10.40 -1.61
CA GLN A 39 4.60 -10.50 -0.26
C GLN A 39 4.15 -11.76 0.47
N GLU A 40 2.87 -12.14 0.35
CA GLU A 40 2.36 -13.40 0.87
C GLU A 40 3.10 -14.60 0.26
N PHE A 41 3.29 -14.60 -1.06
CA PHE A 41 4.04 -15.65 -1.74
C PHE A 41 5.49 -15.76 -1.23
N ILE A 42 6.20 -14.63 -1.11
CA ILE A 42 7.56 -14.58 -0.58
C ILE A 42 7.58 -15.09 0.87
N ALA A 43 6.67 -14.63 1.72
CA ALA A 43 6.56 -15.07 3.10
C ALA A 43 6.30 -16.57 3.23
N MET A 44 5.40 -17.13 2.41
CA MET A 44 5.15 -18.58 2.37
C MET A 44 6.37 -19.37 1.89
N ALA A 45 7.05 -18.91 0.82
CA ALA A 45 8.24 -19.56 0.31
C ALA A 45 9.37 -19.58 1.34
N TRP A 46 9.57 -18.46 2.04
CA TRP A 46 10.52 -18.36 3.13
C TRP A 46 10.12 -19.22 4.33
N GLY A 47 8.85 -19.18 4.77
CA GLY A 47 8.36 -20.00 5.86
C GLY A 47 8.60 -21.50 5.62
N LYS A 48 8.31 -21.97 4.40
CA LYS A 48 8.61 -23.35 4.00
C LYS A 48 10.10 -23.64 4.01
N HIS A 49 10.94 -22.70 3.55
CA HIS A 49 12.39 -22.86 3.57
C HIS A 49 12.94 -22.93 5.01
N TYR A 50 12.44 -22.08 5.91
CA TYR A 50 12.68 -22.15 7.35
C TYR A 50 12.35 -23.57 7.86
N ASP A 51 11.12 -24.05 7.67
CA ASP A 51 10.70 -25.36 8.19
C ASP A 51 11.55 -26.54 7.67
N THR A 52 12.06 -26.45 6.45
CA THR A 52 12.91 -27.50 5.85
C THR A 52 14.39 -27.42 6.21
N CYS A 53 14.90 -26.23 6.55
CA CYS A 53 16.33 -25.94 6.69
C CYS A 53 16.69 -25.40 8.08
N ILE A 54 15.82 -25.54 9.09
CA ILE A 54 16.13 -25.24 10.51
C ILE A 54 17.18 -26.24 11.01
N ASP A 55 18.43 -25.98 10.64
CA ASP A 55 19.59 -26.35 11.44
C ASP A 55 20.11 -25.10 12.17
N SER A 56 20.95 -25.33 13.18
CA SER A 56 21.51 -24.25 14.00
C SER A 56 22.45 -23.31 13.24
N GLU A 57 22.94 -23.70 12.06
CA GLU A 57 23.84 -22.89 11.24
C GLU A 57 23.05 -21.90 10.39
N TRP A 58 21.93 -22.36 9.81
CA TRP A 58 21.06 -21.56 8.97
C TRP A 58 20.34 -20.45 9.76
N ILE A 59 19.92 -20.70 11.01
CA ILE A 59 19.35 -19.66 11.89
C ILE A 59 20.40 -18.59 12.24
N ARG A 60 21.68 -18.96 12.32
CA ARG A 60 22.78 -18.05 12.67
C ARG A 60 23.27 -17.23 11.48
N ASP A 61 22.84 -17.55 10.26
CA ASP A 61 23.19 -16.76 9.07
C ASP A 61 22.56 -15.35 9.17
N PRO A 62 23.39 -14.28 9.20
CA PRO A 62 22.91 -12.90 9.24
C PRO A 62 22.00 -12.53 8.07
N ILE A 63 22.13 -13.19 6.91
CA ILE A 63 21.29 -12.96 5.73
C ILE A 63 19.85 -13.38 6.02
N ASN A 64 19.65 -14.53 6.67
CA ASN A 64 18.32 -15.04 7.01
C ASN A 64 17.62 -14.13 8.03
N ALA A 65 18.36 -13.63 9.03
CA ALA A 65 17.86 -12.66 9.99
C ALA A 65 17.45 -11.33 9.32
N ARG A 66 18.26 -10.82 8.38
CA ARG A 66 17.94 -9.61 7.60
C ARG A 66 16.72 -9.81 6.73
N MET A 67 16.60 -10.96 6.08
CA MET A 67 15.45 -11.25 5.24
C MET A 67 14.16 -11.30 6.06
N ARG A 68 14.20 -11.92 7.25
CA ARG A 68 13.06 -11.91 8.18
C ARG A 68 12.66 -10.49 8.58
N SER A 69 13.64 -9.64 8.90
CA SER A 69 13.39 -8.23 9.23
C SER A 69 12.78 -7.48 8.05
N ALA A 70 13.31 -7.67 6.84
CA ALA A 70 12.80 -7.01 5.63
C ALA A 70 11.36 -7.42 5.33
N MET A 71 11.03 -8.71 5.40
CA MET A 71 9.66 -9.20 5.21
C MET A 71 8.71 -8.58 6.23
N CYS A 72 9.08 -8.55 7.51
CA CYS A 72 8.26 -7.95 8.56
C CYS A 72 7.99 -6.46 8.29
N GLN A 73 9.01 -5.69 7.88
CA GLN A 73 8.83 -4.29 7.53
C GLN A 73 7.87 -4.10 6.35
N VAL A 74 8.00 -4.93 5.30
CA VAL A 74 7.11 -4.85 4.15
C VAL A 74 5.67 -5.21 4.51
N THR A 75 5.47 -6.25 5.33
CA THR A 75 4.12 -6.60 5.83
C THR A 75 3.48 -5.43 6.56
N VAL A 76 4.20 -4.78 7.48
CA VAL A 76 3.69 -3.60 8.20
C VAL A 76 3.36 -2.46 7.23
N MET A 77 4.22 -2.20 6.25
CA MET A 77 3.97 -1.14 5.26
C MET A 77 2.71 -1.41 4.42
N VAL A 78 2.48 -2.67 4.00
CA VAL A 78 1.27 -3.04 3.27
C VAL A 78 0.02 -2.81 4.11
N THR A 79 0.04 -3.19 5.39
CA THR A 79 -1.09 -2.96 6.31
C THR A 79 -1.37 -1.47 6.52
N LEU A 80 -0.34 -0.65 6.73
CA LEU A 80 -0.50 0.79 6.90
C LEU A 80 -1.11 1.44 5.65
N VAL A 81 -0.68 1.04 4.46
CA VAL A 81 -1.27 1.56 3.22
C VAL A 81 -2.72 1.11 3.06
N GLU A 82 -3.06 -0.12 3.43
CA GLU A 82 -4.43 -0.62 3.39
C GLU A 82 -5.35 0.21 4.30
N ASP A 83 -4.91 0.52 5.51
CA ASP A 83 -5.66 1.37 6.45
C ASP A 83 -5.91 2.78 5.88
N GLU A 84 -4.89 3.38 5.26
CA GLU A 84 -5.00 4.70 4.64
C GLU A 84 -5.93 4.69 3.41
N LEU A 85 -5.84 3.67 2.55
CA LEU A 85 -6.75 3.51 1.41
C LEU A 85 -8.20 3.40 1.89
N GLN A 86 -8.47 2.60 2.93
CA GLN A 86 -9.80 2.49 3.51
C GLN A 86 -10.30 3.81 4.12
N ALA A 87 -9.42 4.59 4.75
CA ALA A 87 -9.78 5.89 5.30
C ALA A 87 -10.22 6.86 4.18
N ILE A 88 -9.48 6.90 3.07
CA ILE A 88 -9.81 7.71 1.89
C ILE A 88 -11.13 7.24 1.25
N GLU A 89 -11.33 5.93 1.08
CA GLU A 89 -12.57 5.36 0.55
C GLU A 89 -13.79 5.76 1.38
N ARG A 90 -13.68 5.77 2.72
CA ARG A 90 -14.76 6.20 3.62
C ARG A 90 -15.09 7.67 3.45
N GLN A 91 -14.09 8.54 3.30
CA GLN A 91 -14.30 9.98 3.08
C GLN A 91 -15.06 10.24 1.78
N ILE A 92 -14.61 9.62 0.68
CA ILE A 92 -15.26 9.76 -0.64
C ILE A 92 -16.71 9.27 -0.61
N ASN A 93 -16.99 8.17 0.09
CA ASN A 93 -18.35 7.64 0.20
C ASN A 93 -19.25 8.48 1.12
N THR A 94 -18.69 9.15 2.11
CA THR A 94 -19.42 10.02 3.05
C THR A 94 -19.77 11.37 2.42
N GLU A 95 -18.96 11.85 1.47
CA GLU A 95 -19.19 13.10 0.74
C GLU A 95 -20.26 13.01 -0.35
N LYS A 96 -20.80 11.82 -0.67
CA LYS A 96 -21.97 11.71 -1.55
C LYS A 96 -23.15 12.45 -0.90
N PRO A 97 -23.63 13.56 -1.45
CA PRO A 97 -24.70 14.31 -0.83
C PRO A 97 -25.96 13.45 -0.89
N THR A 98 -26.50 13.09 0.28
CA THR A 98 -27.92 12.79 0.42
C THR A 98 -28.68 13.87 -0.33
N SER A 99 -29.26 13.45 -1.45
CA SER A 99 -30.21 14.21 -2.26
C SER A 99 -31.14 14.97 -1.33
N ARG A 100 -30.90 16.28 -1.16
CA ARG A 100 -31.88 17.17 -0.55
C ARG A 100 -32.98 17.30 -1.60
N GLU A 101 -34.05 16.53 -1.38
CA GLU A 101 -35.37 16.75 -1.95
C GLU A 101 -35.59 18.25 -2.17
N VAL A 102 -35.66 18.65 -3.43
CA VAL A 102 -36.21 19.94 -3.85
C VAL A 102 -37.69 19.89 -3.49
N ARG A 103 -38.05 20.38 -2.30
CA ARG A 103 -39.44 20.78 -2.02
C ARG A 103 -39.63 22.17 -2.59
N HIS A 104 -40.20 22.23 -3.80
CA HIS A 104 -40.90 23.42 -4.26
C HIS A 104 -42.09 23.67 -3.33
N VAL A 105 -42.09 24.82 -2.66
CA VAL A 105 -43.30 25.50 -2.18
C VAL A 105 -43.13 26.98 -2.50
#